data_AF-W5SBM5-F1
#
_entry.id   AF-W5SBM5-F1
#
_cell.length_a   1.000
_cell.length_b   1.000
_cell.length_c   1.000
_cell.angle_alpha   90.00
_cell.angle_beta   90.00
_cell.angle_gamma   90.00
#
_symmetry.space_group_name_H-M   'P 1'
#
loop_
_entity.id
_entity.type
_entity.pdbx_description
1 polymer ?
#
loop_
_entity_poly.entity_id
_entity_poly.type
_entity_poly.pdbx_seq_one_letter_code
_entity_poly.pdbx_strand_id
1 'polypeptide(L)'
;MSKINFILVLLLLISNCGQDNNKDKEIKSRNKRNSGEATQEVQKTPEEALREKLTEEQKKGLNFLKDALGDDNKLNEILKQDESKVKGSLEHINTEAKKCNGNDEGKSTFKTLVKAYFGGGIENKLDQFKENAISACGAGAGG
;
A
#
# COMPACT_ATOMS: atom_id res chain seq x y z
N MET A 1 8.25 -24.82 27.39
CA MET A 1 8.77 -24.87 26.00
C MET A 1 7.65 -24.33 25.13
N SER A 2 7.80 -23.32 24.28
CA SER A 2 8.91 -23.03 23.36
C SER A 2 9.08 -21.52 23.16
N LYS A 3 10.33 -21.05 23.10
CA LYS A 3 10.68 -19.69 22.67
C LYS A 3 10.90 -19.74 21.16
N ILE A 4 10.01 -19.15 20.39
CA ILE A 4 10.20 -19.00 18.94
C ILE A 4 10.99 -17.71 18.74
N ASN A 5 12.26 -17.90 18.38
CA ASN A 5 13.23 -16.86 18.08
C ASN A 5 13.23 -16.71 16.55
N PHE A 6 12.43 -15.80 15.99
CA PHE A 6 12.49 -15.51 14.55
C PHE A 6 13.71 -14.61 14.30
N ILE A 7 14.86 -15.26 14.18
CA ILE A 7 16.12 -14.66 13.79
C ILE A 7 16.03 -14.23 12.34
N LEU A 8 16.37 -12.96 12.14
CA LEU A 8 16.63 -12.25 10.90
C LEU A 8 17.37 -13.11 9.86
N VAL A 9 16.75 -13.28 8.69
CA VAL A 9 17.48 -13.48 7.43
C VAL A 9 17.08 -12.37 6.48
N LEU A 10 17.48 -11.14 6.83
CA LEU A 10 17.86 -10.16 5.81
C LEU A 10 19.25 -10.57 5.35
N LEU A 11 19.39 -10.94 4.09
CA LEU A 11 20.55 -10.68 3.22
C LEU A 11 20.42 -11.56 1.98
N LEU A 12 20.22 -10.93 0.83
CA LEU A 12 20.86 -11.22 -0.47
C LEU A 12 20.02 -10.62 -1.60
N LEU A 13 20.14 -9.31 -1.82
CA LEU A 13 19.91 -8.71 -3.14
C LEU A 13 20.89 -7.54 -3.30
N ILE A 14 22.16 -7.87 -3.55
CA ILE A 14 23.10 -6.94 -4.18
C ILE A 14 23.12 -7.32 -5.66
N SER A 15 22.21 -6.75 -6.44
CA SER A 15 22.33 -6.78 -7.90
C SER A 15 23.24 -5.63 -8.32
N ASN A 16 24.54 -5.91 -8.47
CA ASN A 16 25.43 -5.04 -9.21
C ASN A 16 25.22 -5.30 -10.72
N CYS A 17 24.36 -4.52 -11.36
CA CYS A 17 24.31 -4.43 -12.82
C CYS A 17 24.83 -3.07 -13.24
N GLY A 18 26.13 -3.01 -13.52
CA GLY A 18 26.75 -1.94 -14.27
C GLY A 18 27.64 -2.53 -15.35
N GLN A 19 27.16 -2.53 -16.59
CA GLN A 19 28.03 -2.30 -17.75
C GLN A 19 27.21 -1.89 -18.98
N ASP A 20 27.36 -0.61 -19.32
CA ASP A 20 27.02 -0.02 -20.59
C ASP A 20 27.84 -0.58 -21.77
N ASN A 21 27.27 -0.38 -22.96
CA ASN A 21 27.87 -0.28 -24.30
C ASN A 21 27.85 -1.55 -25.19
N ASN A 22 26.94 -1.57 -26.18
CA ASN A 22 27.38 -1.36 -27.57
C ASN A 22 26.23 -1.07 -28.56
N LYS A 23 26.65 -0.43 -29.64
CA LYS A 23 25.92 0.36 -30.63
C LYS A 23 25.24 -0.44 -31.74
N ASP A 24 24.26 0.25 -32.34
CA ASP A 24 23.86 0.22 -33.75
C ASP A 24 23.35 -1.10 -34.37
N LYS A 25 22.04 -1.15 -34.64
CA LYS A 25 21.55 -1.46 -35.99
C LYS A 25 20.14 -0.92 -36.24
N GLU A 26 20.12 0.18 -36.98
CA GLU A 26 19.00 0.71 -37.74
C GLU A 26 18.36 -0.39 -38.62
N ILE A 27 17.06 -0.63 -38.46
CA ILE A 27 16.21 -1.10 -39.55
C ILE A 27 14.94 -0.26 -39.56
N LYS A 28 14.90 0.71 -40.48
CA LYS A 28 13.66 1.36 -40.92
C LYS A 28 12.76 0.32 -41.58
N SER A 29 11.52 0.18 -41.09
CA SER A 29 10.42 -0.31 -41.91
C SER A 29 9.13 0.46 -41.60
N ARG A 30 8.64 1.10 -42.65
CA ARG A 30 7.49 1.98 -42.82
C ARG A 30 6.20 1.15 -42.85
N ASN A 31 5.17 1.49 -42.06
CA ASN A 31 3.88 2.02 -42.56
C ASN A 31 2.81 2.17 -41.45
N LYS A 32 2.43 3.43 -41.19
CA LYS A 32 1.05 3.95 -41.06
C LYS A 32 -0.03 3.03 -40.47
N ARG A 33 -0.46 3.35 -39.25
CA ARG A 33 -1.88 3.59 -38.93
C ARG A 33 -2.02 4.79 -38.00
N ASN A 34 -2.72 5.80 -38.51
CA ASN A 34 -3.34 6.87 -37.76
C ASN A 34 -4.62 6.28 -37.12
N SER A 35 -4.69 6.19 -35.78
CA SER A 35 -5.93 6.04 -34.98
C SER A 35 -5.51 5.83 -33.52
N GLY A 36 -5.84 6.67 -32.54
CA GLY A 36 -6.67 7.85 -32.59
C GLY A 36 -6.14 8.90 -31.63
N GLU A 37 -6.79 10.05 -31.69
CA GLU A 37 -6.77 11.06 -30.66
C GLU A 37 -6.78 10.37 -29.29
N ALA A 38 -5.68 10.54 -28.55
CA ALA A 38 -5.73 10.39 -27.11
C ALA A 38 -6.59 11.56 -26.63
N THR A 39 -7.91 11.37 -26.66
CA THR A 39 -8.82 12.12 -25.82
C THR A 39 -8.21 12.05 -24.42
N GLN A 40 -7.63 13.15 -23.97
CA GLN A 40 -7.27 13.37 -22.57
C GLN A 40 -8.58 13.46 -21.76
N GLU A 41 -9.34 12.37 -21.72
CA GLU A 41 -10.15 12.10 -20.56
C GLU A 41 -9.14 11.73 -19.48
N VAL A 42 -8.94 12.64 -18.53
CA VAL A 42 -8.09 12.43 -17.37
C VAL A 42 -8.55 11.14 -16.71
N GLN A 43 -7.88 10.02 -16.99
CA GLN A 43 -8.18 8.75 -16.33
C GLN A 43 -7.89 8.96 -14.86
N LYS A 44 -8.95 8.99 -14.04
CA LYS A 44 -8.83 9.10 -12.59
C LYS A 44 -7.92 7.98 -12.09
N THR A 45 -7.01 8.33 -11.19
CA THR A 45 -6.21 7.34 -10.49
C THR A 45 -7.12 6.39 -9.68
N PRO A 46 -6.68 5.16 -9.35
CA PRO A 46 -7.43 4.27 -8.46
C PRO A 46 -7.79 4.94 -7.13
N GLU A 47 -6.91 5.80 -6.60
CA GLU A 47 -7.17 6.62 -5.42
C GLU A 47 -8.34 7.57 -5.63
N GLU A 48 -8.32 8.41 -6.66
CA GLU A 48 -9.39 9.38 -6.94
C GLU A 48 -10.73 8.70 -7.19
N ALA A 49 -10.72 7.63 -8.00
CA ALA A 49 -11.93 6.87 -8.31
C ALA A 49 -12.53 6.20 -7.07
N LEU A 50 -11.70 5.68 -6.15
CA LEU A 50 -12.18 5.09 -4.92
C LEU A 50 -12.68 6.16 -3.94
N ARG A 51 -11.97 7.29 -3.82
CA ARG A 51 -12.21 8.34 -2.81
C ARG A 51 -13.61 8.96 -2.91
N GLU A 52 -14.20 9.00 -4.11
CA GLU A 52 -15.59 9.45 -4.35
C GLU A 52 -16.64 8.51 -3.72
N LYS A 53 -16.28 7.25 -3.49
CA LYS A 53 -17.15 6.20 -2.96
C LYS A 53 -16.92 5.89 -1.49
N LEU A 54 -15.99 6.60 -0.83
CA LEU A 54 -15.61 6.39 0.55
C LEU A 54 -16.40 7.29 1.51
N THR A 55 -16.69 6.78 2.71
CA THR A 55 -17.13 7.61 3.84
C THR A 55 -15.97 8.49 4.35
N GLU A 56 -16.28 9.49 5.18
CA GLU A 56 -15.24 10.35 5.77
C GLU A 56 -14.26 9.56 6.65
N GLU A 57 -14.73 8.54 7.35
CA GLU A 57 -13.91 7.60 8.13
C GLU A 57 -12.97 6.81 7.24
N GLN A 58 -13.48 6.28 6.13
CA GLN A 58 -12.69 5.53 5.17
C GLN A 58 -11.66 6.42 4.47
N LYS A 59 -12.00 7.68 4.16
CA LYS A 59 -11.04 8.66 3.61
C LYS A 59 -9.89 8.94 4.58
N LYS A 60 -10.16 9.04 5.89
CA LYS A 60 -9.11 9.16 6.92
C LYS A 60 -8.22 7.92 6.96
N GLY A 61 -8.82 6.73 6.86
CA GLY A 61 -8.08 5.47 6.72
C GLY A 61 -7.21 5.42 5.47
N LEU A 62 -7.71 5.92 4.34
CA LEU A 62 -6.97 6.01 3.08
C LEU A 62 -5.76 6.95 3.20
N ASN A 63 -5.95 8.13 3.78
CA ASN A 63 -4.86 9.07 4.02
C ASN A 63 -3.79 8.45 4.93
N PHE A 64 -4.20 7.71 5.97
CA PHE A 64 -3.27 7.00 6.85
C PHE A 64 -2.50 5.90 6.12
N LEU A 65 -3.19 5.09 5.30
CA LEU A 65 -2.57 4.02 4.51
C LEU A 65 -1.53 4.60 3.53
N LYS A 66 -1.90 5.66 2.81
CA LYS A 66 -1.01 6.37 1.88
C LYS A 66 0.25 6.86 2.59
N ASP A 67 0.07 7.53 3.72
CA ASP A 67 1.15 8.02 4.57
C ASP A 67 2.02 6.88 5.13
N ALA A 68 1.43 5.74 5.48
CA ALA A 68 2.14 4.55 5.98
C ALA A 68 3.03 3.91 4.91
N LEU A 69 2.52 3.78 3.70
CA LEU A 69 3.26 3.14 2.60
C LEU A 69 4.36 4.05 2.06
N GLY A 70 4.05 5.33 1.82
CA GLY A 70 4.95 6.27 1.15
C GLY A 70 5.30 5.85 -0.30
N ASP A 71 4.49 4.99 -0.90
CA ASP A 71 4.67 4.44 -2.24
C ASP A 71 3.30 4.37 -2.94
N ASP A 72 3.12 5.25 -3.94
CA ASP A 72 1.86 5.37 -4.68
C ASP A 72 1.57 4.16 -5.57
N ASN A 73 2.60 3.46 -6.08
CA ASN A 73 2.39 2.25 -6.88
C ASN A 73 1.81 1.13 -6.02
N LYS A 74 2.36 0.99 -4.82
CA LYS A 74 1.92 0.02 -3.84
C LYS A 74 0.52 0.32 -3.31
N LEU A 75 0.24 1.59 -3.05
CA LEU A 75 -1.10 2.04 -2.72
C LEU A 75 -2.07 1.64 -3.85
N ASN A 76 -1.76 1.97 -5.10
CA ASN A 76 -2.60 1.64 -6.25
C ASN A 76 -2.82 0.13 -6.43
N GLU A 77 -1.83 -0.71 -6.13
CA GLU A 77 -1.98 -2.18 -6.14
C GLU A 77 -3.02 -2.66 -5.12
N ILE A 78 -3.05 -2.06 -3.92
CA ILE A 78 -4.06 -2.32 -2.89
C ILE A 78 -5.43 -1.81 -3.34
N LEU A 79 -5.51 -0.60 -3.89
CA LEU A 79 -6.79 0.02 -4.25
C LEU A 79 -7.47 -0.65 -5.46
N LYS A 80 -6.72 -1.39 -6.27
CA LYS A 80 -7.25 -2.20 -7.39
C LYS A 80 -7.85 -3.54 -6.97
N GLN A 81 -7.69 -3.92 -5.70
CA GLN A 81 -8.30 -5.14 -5.16
C GLN A 81 -9.82 -4.98 -5.00
N ASP A 82 -10.48 -6.02 -4.48
CA ASP A 82 -11.91 -5.99 -4.19
C ASP A 82 -12.31 -4.75 -3.37
N GLU A 83 -13.20 -3.93 -3.93
CA GLU A 83 -13.60 -2.64 -3.37
C GLU A 83 -14.16 -2.76 -1.95
N SER A 84 -14.92 -3.83 -1.67
CA SER A 84 -15.53 -4.09 -0.36
C SER A 84 -14.45 -4.41 0.69
N LYS A 85 -13.48 -5.25 0.31
CA LYS A 85 -12.34 -5.59 1.19
C LYS A 85 -11.43 -4.40 1.46
N VAL A 86 -11.17 -3.58 0.43
CA VAL A 86 -10.41 -2.34 0.59
C VAL A 86 -11.15 -1.40 1.55
N LYS A 87 -12.43 -1.11 1.32
CA LYS A 87 -13.26 -0.29 2.20
C LYS A 87 -13.25 -0.78 3.65
N GLY A 88 -13.42 -2.08 3.85
CA GLY A 88 -13.35 -2.69 5.18
C GLY A 88 -11.99 -2.52 5.84
N SER A 89 -10.89 -2.63 5.09
CA SER A 89 -9.54 -2.41 5.61
C SER A 89 -9.30 -0.94 5.97
N LEU A 90 -9.78 0.00 5.15
CA LEU A 90 -9.67 1.44 5.43
C LEU A 90 -10.45 1.84 6.70
N GLU A 91 -11.63 1.28 6.89
CA GLU A 91 -12.42 1.48 8.11
C GLU A 91 -11.71 0.95 9.36
N HIS A 92 -11.08 -0.23 9.25
CA HIS A 92 -10.27 -0.82 10.31
C HIS A 92 -9.05 0.06 10.65
N ILE A 93 -8.29 0.51 9.64
CA ILE A 93 -7.15 1.41 9.81
C ILE A 93 -7.56 2.66 10.60
N ASN A 94 -8.66 3.31 10.20
CA ASN A 94 -9.13 4.51 10.87
C ASN A 94 -9.55 4.22 12.32
N THR A 95 -10.22 3.09 12.56
CA THR A 95 -10.66 2.68 13.90
C THR A 95 -9.45 2.44 14.82
N GLU A 96 -8.46 1.70 14.35
CA GLU A 96 -7.22 1.45 15.11
C GLU A 96 -6.41 2.73 15.32
N ALA A 97 -6.27 3.58 14.30
CA ALA A 97 -5.56 4.86 14.44
C ALA A 97 -6.26 5.81 15.43
N LYS A 98 -7.60 5.78 15.52
CA LYS A 98 -8.36 6.57 16.51
C LYS A 98 -8.12 6.13 17.95
N LYS A 99 -7.80 4.85 18.19
CA LYS A 99 -7.43 4.37 19.54
C LYS A 99 -6.15 5.03 20.04
N CYS A 100 -5.31 5.53 19.15
CA CYS A 100 -4.06 6.24 19.46
C CYS A 100 -4.26 7.74 19.77
N ASN A 101 -5.44 8.18 20.23
CA ASN A 101 -5.70 9.59 20.49
C ASN A 101 -4.73 10.15 21.55
N GLY A 102 -3.87 11.10 21.16
CA GLY A 102 -2.81 11.65 22.01
C GLY A 102 -1.60 10.73 22.22
N ASN A 103 -1.55 9.56 21.58
CA ASN A 103 -0.43 8.62 21.64
C ASN A 103 0.27 8.53 20.28
N ASP A 104 1.18 9.47 20.02
CA ASP A 104 1.90 9.56 18.75
C ASP A 104 2.85 8.38 18.52
N GLU A 105 3.48 7.87 19.57
CA GLU A 105 4.37 6.70 19.49
C GLU A 105 3.61 5.43 19.08
N GLY A 106 2.45 5.20 19.70
CA GLY A 106 1.57 4.10 19.35
C GLY A 106 1.04 4.22 17.92
N LYS A 107 0.71 5.44 17.47
CA LYS A 107 0.29 5.71 16.09
C LYS A 107 1.41 5.45 15.09
N SER A 108 2.64 5.86 15.40
CA SER A 108 3.84 5.58 14.59
C SER A 108 4.15 4.08 14.49
N THR A 109 3.99 3.36 15.61
CA THR A 109 4.11 1.90 15.65
C THR A 109 3.06 1.23 14.77
N PHE A 110 1.80 1.67 14.86
CA PHE A 110 0.73 1.17 14.00
C PHE A 110 0.99 1.45 12.53
N LYS A 111 1.50 2.64 12.20
CA LYS A 111 1.93 3.01 10.83
C LYS A 111 3.00 2.05 10.28
N THR A 112 4.00 1.74 11.11
CA THR A 112 5.06 0.78 10.76
C THR A 112 4.50 -0.63 10.55
N LEU A 113 3.55 -1.06 11.38
CA LEU A 113 2.87 -2.34 11.24
C LEU A 113 2.08 -2.42 9.94
N VAL A 114 1.30 -1.38 9.59
CA VAL A 114 0.56 -1.31 8.32
C VAL A 114 1.52 -1.42 7.13
N LYS A 115 2.64 -0.68 7.16
CA LYS A 115 3.67 -0.74 6.12
C LYS A 115 4.29 -2.13 6.00
N ALA A 116 4.63 -2.77 7.11
CA ALA A 116 5.20 -4.11 7.12
C ALA A 116 4.22 -5.16 6.61
N TYR A 117 2.95 -5.06 7.03
CA TYR A 117 1.89 -5.97 6.60
C TYR A 117 1.71 -5.96 5.09
N PHE A 118 1.58 -4.77 4.50
CA PHE A 118 1.49 -4.62 3.05
C PHE A 118 2.85 -4.69 2.35
N GLY A 119 3.96 -4.86 3.07
CA GLY A 119 5.33 -4.85 2.55
C GLY A 119 5.64 -5.93 1.50
N GLY A 120 5.02 -7.11 1.60
CA GLY A 120 5.07 -8.17 0.56
C GLY A 120 3.85 -8.16 -0.37
N GLY A 121 3.66 -9.20 -1.19
CA GLY A 121 2.50 -9.34 -2.09
C GLY A 121 1.15 -9.21 -1.38
N ILE A 122 0.12 -8.73 -2.08
CA ILE A 122 -1.20 -8.36 -1.54
C ILE A 122 -2.22 -9.50 -1.52
N GLU A 123 -1.90 -10.64 -2.14
CA GLU A 123 -2.78 -11.81 -2.20
C GLU A 123 -3.27 -12.22 -0.81
N ASN A 124 -4.59 -12.28 -0.64
CA ASN A 124 -5.30 -12.66 0.60
C ASN A 124 -5.03 -11.79 1.84
N LYS A 125 -4.24 -10.72 1.72
CA LYS A 125 -3.90 -9.85 2.86
C LYS A 125 -5.08 -9.00 3.33
N LEU A 126 -5.92 -8.53 2.43
CA LEU A 126 -7.05 -7.68 2.81
C LEU A 126 -8.08 -8.42 3.67
N ASP A 127 -8.27 -9.72 3.44
CA ASP A 127 -9.17 -10.55 4.25
C ASP A 127 -8.67 -10.70 5.69
N GLN A 128 -7.35 -10.88 5.84
CA GLN A 128 -6.71 -11.15 7.13
C GLN A 128 -6.24 -9.86 7.84
N PHE A 129 -6.28 -8.71 7.17
CA PHE A 129 -5.73 -7.47 7.69
C PHE A 129 -6.34 -7.06 9.02
N LYS A 130 -7.67 -7.15 9.13
CA LYS A 130 -8.41 -6.75 10.35
C LYS A 130 -7.98 -7.53 11.60
N GLU A 131 -7.63 -8.79 11.42
CA GLU A 131 -7.23 -9.68 12.51
C GLU A 131 -5.75 -9.53 12.88
N ASN A 132 -4.91 -9.17 11.92
CA ASN A 132 -3.45 -9.15 12.09
C ASN A 132 -2.88 -7.76 12.35
N ALA A 133 -3.61 -6.70 12.00
CA ALA A 133 -3.15 -5.32 12.14
C ALA A 133 -3.96 -4.57 13.18
N ILE A 134 -3.62 -4.79 14.46
CA ILE A 134 -4.27 -4.16 15.61
C ILE A 134 -3.28 -3.17 16.24
N SER A 135 -3.77 -1.97 16.59
CA SER A 135 -2.97 -0.98 17.29
C SER A 135 -2.72 -1.38 18.75
N ALA A 136 -1.52 -1.15 19.25
CA ALA A 136 -1.21 -1.31 20.68
C ALA A 136 -1.83 -0.18 21.55
N CYS A 137 -2.36 0.87 20.93
CA CYS A 137 -2.86 2.06 21.59
C CYS A 137 -4.07 1.82 22.50
N GLY A 138 -4.89 0.82 22.19
CA GLY A 138 -6.06 0.45 23.01
C GLY A 138 -5.73 -0.40 24.24
N ALA A 139 -4.49 -0.90 24.37
CA ALA A 139 -4.10 -1.80 25.46
C ALA A 139 -3.73 -1.08 26.77
N GLY A 140 -3.78 0.26 26.80
CA GLY A 140 -3.38 1.09 27.94
C GLY A 140 -4.50 1.87 28.64
N ALA A 141 -5.76 1.74 28.22
CA ALA A 141 -6.88 2.52 28.79
C ALA A 141 -7.53 1.88 30.04
N GLY A 142 -6.80 1.02 30.74
CA GLY A 142 -7.22 0.42 32.02
C GLY A 142 -6.13 0.62 33.06
N GLY A 143 -6.12 1.80 33.68
CA GLY A 143 -5.32 2.15 34.86
C GLY A 143 -6.18 2.96 35.81
#